data_AF-A0A0C3NMW4-F1
#
_entry.id   AF-A0A0C3NMW4-F1
#
_cell.length_a   1.000
_cell.length_b   1.000
_cell.length_c   1.000
_cell.angle_alpha   90.00
_cell.angle_beta   90.00
_cell.angle_gamma   90.00
#
_symmetry.space_group_name_H-M   'P 1'
#
loop_
_entity.id
_entity.type
_entity.pdbx_description
1 polymer ?
#
loop_
_entity_poly.entity_id
_entity_poly.type
_entity_poly.pdbx_seq_one_letter_code
_entity_poly.pdbx_strand_id
1 'polypeptide(L)'
;LPISKLECFEKKTQSLAGYRLFHHAMSLLLQPLGDTGRNGEVMICADGCLCRVHLILAAYVADFPEQCLVACSKESRCPLCLVQSNKQGDRREWACCSMADTLKTLQQKQKNGQSRRLDDEGLRAVFEPFWKDLPFTNIFACITPNILHQLLKGVFHDHLLQWCIKIIGEKEIDVHFRAVTRYPALRHFAKGISTVLQWTSKEHKEMQRVFVGLLSGAVDECVLAVACSLLDFFYYTQLQQHMEKTLKAMQDSLDSFHDHKHILVKLKVQEDFNIPKIHSLLHYVSSIQALGSADGYNTEYPECLHIDYAKDTYQASNKHDYVEQMALWLQQQEAIHYKSTYLAWRQFRKSSSADSLEDGCFGSSDSDSEWGEDRGRVPNTCYRVTKFPSRSRLSIDHIRAKYKAAEFTPTLKQWLSSYSAVQLTESDRFDIYHNLYIETGPSIITGHQESMQEIHAMPKVIGQGHKPDCSAWFDTTFVLEEGCQRSMPLVPNSVQVAQVRVIFKLPDYFGNYLHPLIYVEWFTALHHHDPASGLYIVTRSTRHHHPNVAIISADRIVHVCHLQAQCMKEINADWSVDNVLDRAATFYVNSYIDLDMFVALE
;
A
#
# COMPACT_ATOMS: atom_id res chain seq x y z
N LEU A 1 -7.68 27.32 -8.19
CA LEU A 1 -7.12 28.67 -7.96
C LEU A 1 -6.91 29.38 -9.30
N PRO A 2 -7.13 30.70 -9.40
CA PRO A 2 -6.91 31.43 -10.64
C PRO A 2 -5.42 31.39 -11.00
N ILE A 3 -5.07 30.69 -12.09
CA ILE A 3 -3.72 30.72 -12.64
C ILE A 3 -3.63 31.98 -13.49
N SER A 4 -2.76 32.91 -13.08
CA SER A 4 -2.52 34.12 -13.87
C SER A 4 -2.06 33.72 -15.27
N LYS A 5 -2.85 34.11 -16.28
CA LYS A 5 -2.53 33.81 -17.67
C LYS A 5 -1.35 34.64 -18.18
N LEU A 6 -0.89 35.66 -17.46
CA LEU A 6 0.28 36.47 -17.85
C LEU A 6 0.22 36.97 -19.31
N GLU A 7 -0.97 37.33 -19.79
CA GLU A 7 -1.22 37.76 -21.18
C GLU A 7 -0.48 39.07 -21.54
N CYS A 8 0.03 39.79 -20.54
CA CYS A 8 0.89 40.95 -20.70
C CYS A 8 2.32 40.62 -21.16
N PHE A 9 2.74 39.34 -21.15
CA PHE A 9 4.03 38.89 -21.65
C PHE A 9 3.91 38.27 -23.05
N GLU A 10 4.98 38.38 -23.84
CA GLU A 10 5.08 37.62 -25.09
C GLU A 10 5.03 36.11 -24.83
N LYS A 11 4.37 35.35 -25.71
CA LYS A 11 4.23 33.88 -25.57
C LYS A 11 5.56 33.15 -25.28
N LYS A 12 6.67 33.64 -25.82
CA LYS A 12 8.01 33.03 -25.63
C LYS A 12 8.61 33.28 -24.24
N THR A 13 8.25 34.37 -23.57
CA THR A 13 8.79 34.77 -22.25
C THR A 13 7.80 34.53 -21.12
N GLN A 14 6.52 34.33 -21.44
CA GLN A 14 5.41 34.10 -20.52
C GLN A 14 5.69 32.96 -19.51
N SER A 15 6.25 31.85 -19.98
CA SER A 15 6.63 30.73 -19.11
C SER A 15 7.69 31.17 -18.08
N LEU A 16 8.79 31.78 -18.51
CA LEU A 16 9.86 32.31 -17.64
C LEU A 16 9.34 33.38 -16.66
N ALA A 17 8.43 34.25 -17.11
CA ALA A 17 7.76 35.22 -16.25
C ALA A 17 6.93 34.53 -15.17
N GLY A 18 6.24 33.42 -15.49
CA GLY A 18 5.54 32.57 -14.54
C GLY A 18 6.46 32.01 -13.45
N TYR A 19 7.61 31.43 -13.83
CA TYR A 19 8.62 30.97 -12.86
C TYR A 19 9.06 32.10 -11.93
N ARG A 20 9.37 33.29 -12.48
CA ARG A 20 9.80 34.44 -11.66
C ARG A 20 8.70 34.95 -10.73
N LEU A 21 7.46 34.99 -11.21
CA LEU A 21 6.30 35.39 -10.39
C LEU A 21 6.10 34.41 -9.23
N PHE A 22 6.23 33.10 -9.47
CA PHE A 22 6.16 32.10 -8.42
C PHE A 22 7.21 32.35 -7.33
N HIS A 23 8.49 32.50 -7.69
CA HIS A 23 9.54 32.75 -6.70
C HIS A 23 9.33 34.09 -5.98
N HIS A 24 8.83 35.12 -6.65
CA HIS A 24 8.50 36.38 -5.99
C HIS A 24 7.36 36.21 -4.97
N ALA A 25 6.27 35.53 -5.34
CA ALA A 25 5.15 35.27 -4.44
C ALA A 25 5.58 34.42 -3.24
N MET A 26 6.37 33.36 -3.46
CA MET A 26 6.91 32.53 -2.38
C MET A 26 7.85 33.30 -1.46
N SER A 27 8.62 34.25 -1.98
CA SER A 27 9.49 35.12 -1.17
C SER A 27 8.68 36.00 -0.23
N LEU A 28 7.53 36.53 -0.67
CA LEU A 28 6.64 37.31 0.18
C LEU A 28 5.96 36.42 1.24
N LEU A 29 5.51 35.23 0.83
CA LEU A 29 4.85 34.28 1.72
C LEU A 29 5.78 33.80 2.85
N LEU A 30 7.03 33.49 2.53
CA LEU A 30 8.00 32.93 3.46
C LEU A 30 8.87 33.98 4.16
N GLN A 31 8.66 35.27 3.89
CA GLN A 31 9.40 36.35 4.53
C GLN A 31 9.43 36.24 6.08
N PRO A 32 8.33 35.88 6.78
CA PRO A 32 8.35 35.72 8.24
C PRO A 32 9.32 34.62 8.73
N LEU A 33 9.60 33.60 7.91
CA LEU A 33 10.58 32.55 8.25
C LEU A 33 12.02 33.07 8.27
N GLY A 34 12.30 34.18 7.57
CA GLY A 34 13.61 34.81 7.60
C GLY A 34 14.01 35.26 9.00
N ASP A 35 13.12 35.97 9.68
CA ASP A 35 13.36 36.51 11.01
C ASP A 35 13.22 35.44 12.09
N THR A 36 12.15 34.65 12.03
CA THR A 36 11.87 33.58 13.01
C THR A 36 12.88 32.44 12.92
N GLY A 37 13.45 32.16 11.75
CA GLY A 37 14.53 31.17 11.61
C GLY A 37 15.87 31.64 12.17
N ARG A 38 16.23 32.93 12.01
CA ARG A 38 17.50 33.47 12.54
C ARG A 38 17.44 33.72 14.04
N ASN A 39 16.34 34.31 14.49
CA ASN A 39 16.20 34.79 15.86
C ASN A 39 15.43 33.81 16.74
N GLY A 40 14.66 32.88 16.19
CA GLY A 40 13.80 32.00 16.97
C GLY A 40 12.63 32.75 17.63
N GLU A 41 11.57 32.02 17.93
CA GLU A 41 10.42 32.51 18.71
C GLU A 41 10.17 31.64 19.92
N VAL A 42 9.65 32.24 21.00
CA VAL A 42 9.28 31.48 22.20
C VAL A 42 7.94 30.81 21.94
N MET A 43 7.94 29.48 21.91
CA MET A 43 6.76 28.65 21.65
C MET A 43 6.61 27.58 22.74
N ILE A 44 5.37 27.17 22.99
CA ILE A 44 5.09 26.02 23.86
C ILE A 44 5.38 24.76 23.05
N CYS A 45 6.32 23.93 23.51
CA CYS A 45 6.64 22.65 22.90
C CYS A 45 5.63 21.57 23.32
N ALA A 46 5.72 20.38 22.73
CA ALA A 46 4.79 19.27 22.98
C ALA A 46 4.82 18.76 24.44
N ASP A 47 5.92 19.00 25.16
CA ASP A 47 6.08 18.70 26.58
C ASP A 47 5.50 19.78 27.51
N GLY A 48 4.91 20.85 26.95
CA GLY A 48 4.36 21.98 27.69
C GLY A 48 5.39 23.02 28.13
N CYS A 49 6.68 22.84 27.82
CA CYS A 49 7.73 23.79 28.15
C CYS A 49 7.82 24.92 27.13
N LEU A 50 8.21 26.11 27.59
CA LEU A 50 8.52 27.24 26.70
C LEU A 50 9.94 27.09 26.16
N CYS A 51 10.05 26.88 24.85
CA CYS A 51 11.31 26.72 24.15
C CYS A 51 11.49 27.83 23.12
N ARG A 52 12.74 28.27 22.90
CA ARG A 52 13.07 29.12 21.75
C ARG A 52 13.19 28.23 20.51
N VAL A 53 12.17 28.28 19.66
CA VAL A 53 12.05 27.46 18.45
C VAL A 53 12.47 28.27 17.24
N HIS A 54 13.39 27.72 16.43
CA HIS A 54 13.83 28.32 15.17
C HIS A 54 13.05 27.70 14.02
N LEU A 55 12.22 28.48 13.34
CA LEU A 55 11.41 28.01 12.22
C LEU A 55 12.22 28.03 10.93
N ILE A 56 12.35 26.87 10.28
CA ILE A 56 13.11 26.72 9.03
C ILE A 56 12.28 25.98 7.98
N LEU A 57 12.60 26.20 6.71
CA LEU A 57 12.13 25.32 5.65
C LEU A 57 12.94 24.02 5.71
N ALA A 58 12.34 22.96 6.26
CA ALA A 58 12.98 21.66 6.43
C ALA A 58 12.78 20.72 5.23
N ALA A 59 11.55 20.65 4.70
CA ALA A 59 11.17 19.79 3.58
C ALA A 59 10.20 20.51 2.64
N TYR A 60 10.25 20.18 1.34
CA TYR A 60 9.39 20.72 0.30
C TYR A 60 8.79 19.57 -0.52
N VAL A 61 7.51 19.31 -0.28
CA VAL A 61 6.75 18.24 -0.93
C VAL A 61 6.19 18.73 -2.26
N ALA A 62 6.63 18.11 -3.35
CA ALA A 62 6.25 18.46 -4.70
C ALA A 62 6.40 17.27 -5.65
N ASP A 63 5.64 17.28 -6.75
CA ASP A 63 5.92 16.44 -7.91
C ASP A 63 7.06 17.03 -8.76
N PHE A 64 7.51 16.27 -9.75
CA PHE A 64 8.77 16.54 -10.44
C PHE A 64 8.86 17.91 -11.15
N PRO A 65 7.84 18.39 -11.89
CA PRO A 65 7.90 19.71 -12.52
C PRO A 65 8.02 20.84 -11.48
N GLU A 66 7.33 20.71 -10.36
CA GLU A 66 7.30 21.64 -9.24
C GLU A 66 8.63 21.61 -8.46
N GLN A 67 9.25 20.43 -8.30
CA GLN A 67 10.62 20.32 -7.80
C GLN A 67 11.60 21.06 -8.70
N CYS A 68 11.46 20.95 -10.03
CA CYS A 68 12.29 21.68 -10.99
C CYS A 68 12.05 23.20 -10.92
N LEU A 69 10.79 23.62 -10.76
CA LEU A 69 10.40 25.02 -10.53
C LEU A 69 11.14 25.57 -9.30
N VAL A 70 11.03 24.90 -8.15
CA VAL A 70 11.65 25.31 -6.87
C VAL A 70 13.17 25.34 -6.95
N ALA A 71 13.78 24.34 -7.58
CA ALA A 71 15.22 24.25 -7.79
C ALA A 71 15.77 25.22 -8.86
N CYS A 72 14.89 25.99 -9.53
CA CYS A 72 15.23 26.79 -10.70
C CYS A 72 15.86 25.97 -11.85
N SER A 73 15.53 24.68 -11.94
CA SER A 73 16.09 23.74 -12.91
C SER A 73 15.16 23.55 -14.13
N LYS A 74 15.73 23.17 -15.27
CA LYS A 74 14.97 22.71 -16.44
C LYS A 74 14.45 21.30 -16.17
N GLU A 75 13.26 20.97 -16.64
CA GLU A 75 12.63 19.65 -16.43
C GLU A 75 13.41 18.48 -17.07
N SER A 76 14.33 18.77 -18.00
CA SER A 76 15.24 17.76 -18.56
C SER A 76 16.42 17.42 -17.65
N ARG A 77 16.49 17.98 -16.43
CA ARG A 77 17.60 17.85 -15.49
C ARG A 77 17.12 17.35 -14.13
N CYS A 78 18.05 16.85 -13.32
CA CYS A 78 17.76 16.54 -11.92
C CYS A 78 17.78 17.84 -11.11
N PRO A 79 16.81 18.06 -10.20
CA PRO A 79 16.87 19.20 -9.30
C PRO A 79 17.88 19.01 -8.15
N LEU A 80 18.29 17.77 -7.84
CA LEU A 80 19.18 17.46 -6.71
C LEU A 80 20.67 17.35 -7.08
N CYS A 81 21.01 16.95 -8.31
CA CYS A 81 22.39 16.71 -8.72
C CYS A 81 22.71 17.20 -10.14
N LEU A 82 24.00 17.29 -10.45
CA LEU A 82 24.54 17.85 -11.70
C LEU A 82 24.59 16.84 -12.87
N VAL A 83 23.73 15.82 -12.87
CA VAL A 83 23.70 14.80 -13.93
C VAL A 83 23.34 15.42 -15.29
N GLN A 84 23.98 14.92 -16.34
CA GLN A 84 23.61 15.27 -17.71
C GLN A 84 22.38 14.51 -18.19
N SER A 85 21.55 15.12 -19.04
CA SER A 85 20.30 14.52 -19.50
C SER A 85 20.50 13.18 -20.23
N ASN A 86 21.66 12.95 -20.85
CA ASN A 86 22.03 11.70 -21.52
C ASN A 86 22.76 10.68 -20.62
N LYS A 87 22.83 10.95 -19.31
CA LYS A 87 23.51 10.12 -18.30
C LYS A 87 22.62 9.80 -17.10
N GLN A 88 21.33 10.10 -17.20
CA GLN A 88 20.35 9.84 -16.14
C GLN A 88 20.12 8.34 -15.91
N GLY A 89 20.41 7.52 -16.93
CA GLY A 89 20.34 6.06 -16.81
C GLY A 89 21.53 5.42 -16.10
N ASP A 90 22.57 6.16 -15.70
CA ASP A 90 23.76 5.56 -15.10
C ASP A 90 23.57 5.30 -13.59
N ARG A 91 24.18 4.22 -13.07
CA ARG A 91 24.24 3.91 -11.62
C ARG A 91 25.11 4.90 -10.83
N ARG A 92 25.82 5.79 -11.53
CA ARG A 92 26.83 6.66 -10.93
C ARG A 92 26.17 7.79 -10.13
N GLU A 93 26.66 8.01 -8.91
CA GLU A 93 26.34 9.21 -8.14
C GLU A 93 27.00 10.45 -8.75
N TRP A 94 26.25 11.54 -8.78
CA TRP A 94 26.68 12.83 -9.30
C TRP A 94 26.74 13.84 -8.16
N ALA A 95 27.62 14.83 -8.29
CA ALA A 95 27.73 15.90 -7.32
C ALA A 95 26.38 16.61 -7.11
N CYS A 96 26.02 16.84 -5.86
CA CYS A 96 24.81 17.55 -5.48
C CYS A 96 24.83 19.01 -5.97
N CYS A 97 23.65 19.55 -6.24
CA CYS A 97 23.47 20.97 -6.48
C CYS A 97 23.85 21.78 -5.23
N SER A 98 24.44 22.96 -5.44
CA SER A 98 24.96 23.83 -4.38
C SER A 98 24.28 25.19 -4.49
N MET A 99 23.61 25.64 -3.41
CA MET A 99 22.92 26.94 -3.41
C MET A 99 23.88 28.09 -3.74
N ALA A 100 25.11 28.03 -3.20
CA ALA A 100 26.13 29.03 -3.44
C ALA A 100 26.54 29.09 -4.92
N ASP A 101 26.68 27.95 -5.59
CA ASP A 101 27.10 27.92 -6.98
C ASP A 101 25.95 28.26 -7.93
N THR A 102 24.74 27.79 -7.64
CA THR A 102 23.52 28.19 -8.36
C THR A 102 23.31 29.71 -8.30
N LEU A 103 23.42 30.33 -7.12
CA LEU A 103 23.30 31.79 -6.97
C LEU A 103 24.40 32.54 -7.73
N LYS A 104 25.66 32.06 -7.67
CA LYS A 104 26.75 32.65 -8.46
C LYS A 104 26.47 32.59 -9.96
N THR A 105 26.01 31.45 -10.48
CA THR A 105 25.67 31.27 -11.90
C THR A 105 24.53 32.23 -12.31
N LEU A 106 23.48 32.35 -11.50
CA LEU A 106 22.35 33.25 -11.75
C LEU A 106 22.77 34.72 -11.73
N GLN A 107 23.60 35.15 -10.77
CA GLN A 107 24.14 36.50 -10.68
C GLN A 107 25.05 36.84 -11.88
N GLN A 108 25.89 35.90 -12.30
CA GLN A 108 26.74 36.06 -13.49
C GLN A 108 25.90 36.21 -14.76
N LYS A 109 24.82 35.44 -14.90
CA LYS A 109 23.89 35.61 -16.02
C LYS A 109 23.24 36.99 -16.02
N GLN A 110 22.81 37.48 -14.86
CA GLN A 110 22.17 38.79 -14.72
C GLN A 110 23.12 39.94 -15.06
N LYS A 111 24.38 39.87 -14.62
CA LYS A 111 25.38 40.93 -14.84
C LYS A 111 26.01 40.90 -16.23
N ASN A 112 26.42 39.72 -16.69
CA ASN A 112 27.32 39.57 -17.85
C ASN A 112 26.63 38.91 -19.06
N GLY A 113 25.36 38.51 -18.95
CA GLY A 113 24.62 37.84 -20.02
C GLY A 113 25.09 36.43 -20.38
N GLN A 114 26.16 35.91 -19.77
CA GLN A 114 26.77 34.62 -20.08
C GLN A 114 25.78 33.46 -19.88
N SER A 115 25.46 32.73 -20.96
CA SER A 115 24.48 31.62 -20.92
C SER A 115 25.11 30.24 -20.71
N ARG A 116 26.36 30.02 -21.12
CA ARG A 116 26.95 28.66 -21.22
C ARG A 116 26.85 27.87 -19.93
N ARG A 117 27.36 28.41 -18.82
CA ARG A 117 27.31 27.75 -17.51
C ARG A 117 25.89 27.48 -17.01
N LEU A 118 24.97 28.42 -17.26
CA LEU A 118 23.56 28.27 -16.92
C LEU A 118 22.90 27.15 -17.74
N ASP A 119 23.28 27.00 -19.01
CA ASP A 119 22.78 25.93 -19.87
C ASP A 119 23.41 24.57 -19.54
N ASP A 120 24.70 24.55 -19.17
CA ASP A 120 25.44 23.35 -18.77
C ASP A 120 24.91 22.76 -17.45
N GLU A 121 24.71 23.62 -16.44
CA GLU A 121 24.03 23.29 -15.17
C GLU A 121 22.52 23.11 -15.37
N GLY A 122 21.99 23.53 -16.53
CA GLY A 122 20.59 23.35 -16.92
C GLY A 122 19.60 24.13 -16.06
N LEU A 123 20.01 25.29 -15.58
CA LEU A 123 19.20 26.21 -14.78
C LEU A 123 18.31 27.10 -15.65
N ARG A 124 17.29 27.69 -15.03
CA ARG A 124 16.42 28.72 -15.59
C ARG A 124 16.84 30.09 -15.05
N ALA A 125 16.64 31.15 -15.83
CA ALA A 125 17.05 32.51 -15.47
C ALA A 125 16.09 33.19 -14.45
N VAL A 126 15.99 32.58 -13.25
CA VAL A 126 15.29 33.10 -12.08
C VAL A 126 16.33 33.77 -11.18
N PHE A 127 16.44 35.10 -11.23
CA PHE A 127 17.56 35.81 -10.60
C PHE A 127 17.41 36.01 -9.09
N GLU A 128 16.17 35.98 -8.58
CA GLU A 128 15.86 36.11 -7.16
C GLU A 128 15.02 34.90 -6.72
N PRO A 129 15.63 33.71 -6.53
CA PRO A 129 14.93 32.56 -5.98
C PRO A 129 14.49 32.84 -4.52
N PHE A 130 13.26 32.48 -4.16
CA PHE A 130 12.69 32.73 -2.82
C PHE A 130 13.55 32.21 -1.66
N TRP A 131 14.31 31.13 -1.88
CA TRP A 131 15.11 30.47 -0.85
C TRP A 131 16.47 31.13 -0.61
N LYS A 132 16.82 32.16 -1.39
CA LYS A 132 18.12 32.88 -1.29
C LYS A 132 18.39 33.42 0.12
N ASP A 133 17.37 33.96 0.78
CA ASP A 133 17.51 34.65 2.06
C ASP A 133 17.06 33.81 3.26
N LEU A 134 16.54 32.60 3.01
CA LEU A 134 16.07 31.69 4.05
C LEU A 134 17.26 31.18 4.90
N PRO A 135 17.18 31.31 6.24
CA PRO A 135 18.26 30.89 7.12
C PRO A 135 18.29 29.37 7.30
N PHE A 136 19.49 28.81 7.38
CA PHE A 136 19.72 27.38 7.67
C PHE A 136 19.01 26.40 6.71
N THR A 137 18.65 26.85 5.51
CA THR A 137 17.98 26.04 4.49
C THR A 137 18.94 25.71 3.35
N ASN A 138 18.93 24.45 2.90
CA ASN A 138 19.48 24.05 1.61
C ASN A 138 18.33 23.51 0.76
N ILE A 139 17.87 24.29 -0.21
CA ILE A 139 16.67 23.94 -0.99
C ILE A 139 16.79 22.58 -1.69
N PHE A 140 17.99 22.21 -2.15
CA PHE A 140 18.21 20.95 -2.86
C PHE A 140 18.12 19.74 -1.93
N ALA A 141 18.45 19.92 -0.64
CA ALA A 141 18.30 18.89 0.38
C ALA A 141 16.87 18.84 0.95
N CYS A 142 16.08 19.92 0.78
CA CYS A 142 14.67 19.94 1.20
C CYS A 142 13.74 19.22 0.22
N ILE A 143 14.16 18.99 -1.02
CA ILE A 143 13.32 18.34 -2.03
C ILE A 143 13.12 16.88 -1.63
N THR A 144 11.87 16.50 -1.38
CA THR A 144 11.54 15.15 -0.97
C THR A 144 11.26 14.24 -2.17
N PRO A 145 11.62 12.94 -2.07
CA PRO A 145 11.13 11.92 -2.99
C PRO A 145 9.60 11.82 -2.95
N ASN A 146 9.00 11.36 -4.05
CA ASN A 146 7.53 11.28 -4.16
C ASN A 146 7.09 9.88 -4.59
N ILE A 147 6.52 9.12 -3.65
CA ILE A 147 6.05 7.74 -3.88
C ILE A 147 4.99 7.71 -4.99
N LEU A 148 3.98 8.58 -4.91
CA LEU A 148 2.84 8.50 -5.82
C LEU A 148 3.21 8.85 -7.27
N HIS A 149 3.72 10.06 -7.50
CA HIS A 149 3.90 10.57 -8.85
C HIS A 149 5.20 10.07 -9.50
N GLN A 150 6.24 9.78 -8.69
CA GLN A 150 7.49 9.23 -9.22
C GLN A 150 7.46 7.70 -9.27
N LEU A 151 7.16 7.00 -8.17
CA LEU A 151 7.21 5.53 -8.16
C LEU A 151 5.97 4.87 -8.76
N LEU A 152 4.79 5.08 -8.17
CA LEU A 152 3.56 4.37 -8.56
C LEU A 152 3.12 4.73 -9.98
N LYS A 153 2.90 6.01 -10.25
CA LYS A 153 2.49 6.48 -11.57
C LYS A 153 3.66 6.44 -12.56
N GLY A 154 4.82 6.92 -12.12
CA GLY A 154 5.97 7.08 -12.99
C GLY A 154 6.69 5.79 -13.33
N VAL A 155 7.44 5.23 -12.39
CA VAL A 155 8.30 4.08 -12.67
C VAL A 155 7.48 2.80 -12.87
N PHE A 156 6.45 2.55 -12.04
CA PHE A 156 5.64 1.35 -12.16
C PHE A 156 4.69 1.42 -13.37
N HIS A 157 3.75 2.37 -13.39
CA HIS A 157 2.72 2.39 -14.44
C HIS A 157 3.23 2.88 -15.81
N ASP A 158 3.94 4.01 -15.90
CA ASP A 158 4.36 4.57 -17.19
C ASP A 158 5.50 3.76 -17.84
N HIS A 159 6.26 2.97 -17.07
CA HIS A 159 7.44 2.25 -17.54
C HIS A 159 7.37 0.74 -17.31
N LEU A 160 7.50 0.25 -16.07
CA LEU A 160 7.63 -1.19 -15.79
C LEU A 160 6.46 -2.00 -16.35
N LEU A 161 5.23 -1.56 -16.07
CA LEU A 161 4.02 -2.19 -16.60
C LEU A 161 4.01 -2.20 -18.12
N GLN A 162 4.33 -1.07 -18.76
CA GLN A 162 4.36 -0.95 -20.23
C GLN A 162 5.43 -1.85 -20.85
N TRP A 163 6.59 -1.98 -20.22
CA TRP A 163 7.65 -2.88 -20.67
C TRP A 163 7.18 -4.34 -20.63
N CYS A 164 6.56 -4.76 -19.53
CA CYS A 164 6.02 -6.11 -19.38
C CYS A 164 4.87 -6.39 -20.37
N ILE A 165 3.96 -5.43 -20.59
CA ILE A 165 2.88 -5.55 -21.59
C ILE A 165 3.48 -5.77 -22.99
N LYS A 166 4.54 -5.03 -23.36
CA LYS A 166 5.22 -5.20 -24.67
C LYS A 166 5.90 -6.56 -24.81
N ILE A 167 6.41 -7.14 -23.71
CA ILE A 167 7.12 -8.43 -23.72
C ILE A 167 6.14 -9.61 -23.78
N ILE A 168 5.12 -9.59 -22.92
CA ILE A 168 4.15 -10.69 -22.74
C ILE A 168 3.04 -10.61 -23.80
N GLY A 169 2.60 -9.40 -24.12
CA GLY A 169 1.43 -9.13 -24.96
C GLY A 169 0.19 -8.80 -24.13
N GLU A 170 -0.58 -7.83 -24.62
CA GLU A 170 -1.78 -7.26 -23.97
C GLU A 170 -2.86 -8.32 -23.65
N LYS A 171 -3.08 -9.27 -24.56
CA LYS A 171 -4.07 -10.33 -24.35
C LYS A 171 -3.67 -11.28 -23.24
N GLU A 172 -2.39 -11.62 -23.17
CA GLU A 172 -1.87 -12.62 -22.24
C GLU A 172 -1.80 -12.06 -20.83
N ILE A 173 -1.31 -10.83 -20.66
CA ILE A 173 -1.32 -10.16 -19.35
C ILE A 173 -2.74 -10.01 -18.80
N ASP A 174 -3.73 -9.72 -19.64
CA ASP A 174 -5.13 -9.69 -19.22
C ASP A 174 -5.62 -11.05 -18.74
N VAL A 175 -5.19 -12.15 -19.36
CA VAL A 175 -5.55 -13.51 -18.91
C VAL A 175 -4.92 -13.78 -17.55
N HIS A 176 -3.66 -13.39 -17.34
CA HIS A 176 -2.95 -13.51 -16.07
C HIS A 176 -3.72 -12.78 -14.96
N PHE A 177 -4.10 -11.52 -15.17
CA PHE A 177 -4.87 -10.73 -14.20
C PHE A 177 -6.25 -11.33 -13.88
N ARG A 178 -6.92 -11.95 -14.87
CA ARG A 178 -8.20 -12.64 -14.66
C ARG A 178 -8.06 -13.95 -13.88
N ALA A 179 -6.90 -14.59 -13.91
CA ALA A 179 -6.65 -15.86 -13.24
C ALA A 179 -6.10 -15.70 -11.81
N VAL A 180 -5.87 -14.46 -11.35
CA VAL A 180 -5.45 -14.18 -9.96
C VAL A 180 -6.44 -14.78 -8.97
N THR A 181 -5.91 -15.51 -8.00
CA THR A 181 -6.69 -16.13 -6.93
C THR A 181 -7.32 -15.06 -6.03
N ARG A 182 -8.45 -15.38 -5.39
CA ARG A 182 -9.11 -14.43 -4.48
C ARG A 182 -8.25 -14.20 -3.24
N TYR A 183 -8.32 -12.97 -2.74
CA TYR A 183 -7.82 -12.60 -1.42
C TYR A 183 -8.75 -11.53 -0.83
N PRO A 184 -9.07 -11.58 0.47
CA PRO A 184 -9.82 -10.54 1.15
C PRO A 184 -9.18 -9.17 0.94
N ALA A 185 -9.96 -8.17 0.50
CA ALA A 185 -9.49 -6.82 0.19
C ALA A 185 -8.47 -6.68 -0.96
N LEU A 186 -8.25 -7.71 -1.78
CA LEU A 186 -7.54 -7.58 -3.06
C LEU A 186 -8.52 -7.24 -4.18
N ARG A 187 -8.21 -6.22 -4.99
CA ARG A 187 -9.04 -5.90 -6.15
C ARG A 187 -8.84 -6.93 -7.25
N HIS A 188 -9.94 -7.49 -7.74
CA HIS A 188 -9.92 -8.42 -8.86
C HIS A 188 -10.21 -7.74 -10.20
N PHE A 189 -9.36 -7.98 -11.20
CA PHE A 189 -9.48 -7.43 -12.56
C PHE A 189 -10.18 -8.44 -13.50
N ALA A 190 -11.49 -8.60 -13.33
CA ALA A 190 -12.28 -9.63 -14.03
C ALA A 190 -12.25 -9.54 -15.57
N LYS A 191 -11.95 -8.34 -16.12
CA LYS A 191 -11.83 -8.11 -17.57
C LYS A 191 -10.38 -7.90 -18.01
N GLY A 192 -9.41 -8.17 -17.14
CA GLY A 192 -8.03 -7.72 -17.33
C GLY A 192 -7.85 -6.23 -17.05
N ILE A 193 -6.66 -5.72 -17.37
CA ILE A 193 -6.25 -4.34 -17.17
C ILE A 193 -6.42 -3.46 -18.41
N SER A 194 -6.44 -4.05 -19.61
CA SER A 194 -6.49 -3.27 -20.86
C SER A 194 -7.79 -2.49 -21.08
N THR A 195 -8.85 -2.84 -20.33
CA THR A 195 -10.15 -2.14 -20.40
C THR A 195 -10.21 -0.88 -19.53
N VAL A 196 -9.21 -0.63 -18.69
CA VAL A 196 -9.18 0.51 -17.76
C VAL A 196 -8.67 1.75 -18.49
N LEU A 197 -9.53 2.75 -18.65
CA LEU A 197 -9.19 4.00 -19.33
C LEU A 197 -8.58 5.06 -18.40
N GLN A 198 -8.95 5.03 -17.11
CA GLN A 198 -8.49 5.97 -16.11
C GLN A 198 -7.99 5.21 -14.91
N TRP A 199 -6.70 5.38 -14.62
CA TRP A 199 -6.02 4.72 -13.52
C TRP A 199 -6.00 5.61 -12.28
N THR A 200 -6.31 4.99 -11.14
CA THR A 200 -6.21 5.59 -9.81
C THR A 200 -4.98 5.07 -9.07
N SER A 201 -4.48 5.84 -8.12
CA SER A 201 -3.38 5.46 -7.23
C SER A 201 -3.65 4.13 -6.52
N LYS A 202 -4.90 3.90 -6.12
CA LYS A 202 -5.35 2.65 -5.51
C LYS A 202 -5.18 1.46 -6.47
N GLU A 203 -5.59 1.60 -7.73
CA GLU A 203 -5.44 0.53 -8.72
C GLU A 203 -3.97 0.20 -9.01
N HIS A 204 -3.08 1.20 -9.02
CA HIS A 204 -1.64 0.94 -9.14
C HIS A 204 -1.12 0.07 -7.99
N LYS A 205 -1.49 0.39 -6.73
CA LYS A 205 -1.11 -0.40 -5.56
C LYS A 205 -1.66 -1.83 -5.66
N GLU A 206 -2.92 -2.00 -6.07
CA GLU A 206 -3.51 -3.34 -6.24
C GLU A 206 -2.80 -4.18 -7.32
N MET A 207 -2.32 -3.55 -8.40
CA MET A 207 -1.52 -4.27 -9.41
C MET A 207 -0.16 -4.70 -8.87
N GLN A 208 0.53 -3.83 -8.11
CA GLN A 208 1.84 -4.15 -7.53
C GLN A 208 1.80 -5.40 -6.64
N ARG A 209 0.73 -5.54 -5.84
CA ARG A 209 0.53 -6.66 -4.92
C ARG A 209 0.58 -8.03 -5.59
N VAL A 210 0.30 -8.13 -6.88
CA VAL A 210 0.25 -9.41 -7.60
C VAL A 210 1.28 -9.52 -8.72
N PHE A 211 2.00 -8.45 -9.02
CA PHE A 211 2.74 -8.31 -10.28
C PHE A 211 3.86 -9.34 -10.43
N VAL A 212 4.66 -9.59 -9.39
CA VAL A 212 5.78 -10.57 -9.47
C VAL A 212 5.27 -11.97 -9.80
N GLY A 213 4.23 -12.44 -9.11
CA GLY A 213 3.65 -13.75 -9.40
C GLY A 213 3.02 -13.86 -10.79
N LEU A 214 2.56 -12.75 -11.37
CA LEU A 214 2.05 -12.73 -12.75
C LEU A 214 3.16 -12.85 -13.80
N LEU A 215 4.34 -12.28 -13.51
CA LEU A 215 5.49 -12.31 -14.42
C LEU A 215 6.28 -13.61 -14.29
N SER A 216 6.28 -14.24 -13.12
CA SER A 216 7.05 -15.47 -12.89
C SER A 216 6.61 -16.59 -13.83
N GLY A 217 7.57 -17.10 -14.62
CA GLY A 217 7.35 -18.08 -15.69
C GLY A 217 6.85 -17.51 -17.03
N ALA A 218 6.31 -16.29 -17.04
CA ALA A 218 5.79 -15.61 -18.23
C ALA A 218 6.89 -14.88 -19.02
N VAL A 219 7.93 -14.43 -18.33
CA VAL A 219 9.05 -13.67 -18.90
C VAL A 219 10.40 -14.34 -18.62
N ASP A 220 11.42 -13.89 -19.34
CA ASP A 220 12.82 -14.27 -19.09
C ASP A 220 13.25 -13.89 -17.66
N GLU A 221 14.09 -14.72 -17.03
CA GLU A 221 14.55 -14.52 -15.65
C GLU A 221 15.21 -13.15 -15.43
N CYS A 222 15.93 -12.60 -16.42
CA CYS A 222 16.52 -11.27 -16.30
C CYS A 222 15.45 -10.17 -16.30
N VAL A 223 14.35 -10.35 -17.04
CA VAL A 223 13.21 -9.42 -17.03
C VAL A 223 12.47 -9.51 -15.70
N LEU A 224 12.31 -10.72 -15.16
CA LEU A 224 11.73 -10.93 -13.83
C LEU A 224 12.59 -10.27 -12.75
N ALA A 225 13.91 -10.42 -12.81
CA ALA A 225 14.84 -9.77 -11.89
C ALA A 225 14.71 -8.24 -11.91
N VAL A 226 14.55 -7.63 -13.10
CA VAL A 226 14.26 -6.19 -13.24
C VAL A 226 12.96 -5.79 -12.53
N ALA A 227 11.90 -6.58 -12.69
CA ALA A 227 10.61 -6.30 -12.08
C ALA A 227 10.62 -6.47 -10.57
N CYS A 228 11.22 -7.57 -10.06
CA CYS A 228 11.39 -7.82 -8.63
C CYS A 228 12.21 -6.70 -7.99
N SER A 229 13.38 -6.38 -8.57
CA SER A 229 14.27 -5.32 -8.07
C SER A 229 13.56 -3.96 -7.91
N LEU A 230 12.74 -3.57 -8.88
CA LEU A 230 11.96 -2.32 -8.80
C LEU A 230 10.82 -2.41 -7.78
N LEU A 231 10.12 -3.55 -7.69
CA LEU A 231 9.05 -3.72 -6.71
C LEU A 231 9.58 -3.79 -5.29
N ASP A 232 10.68 -4.49 -5.04
CA ASP A 232 11.36 -4.50 -3.75
C ASP A 232 11.71 -3.08 -3.34
N PHE A 233 12.32 -2.30 -4.25
CA PHE A 233 12.59 -0.88 -4.01
C PHE A 233 11.32 -0.09 -3.63
N PHE A 234 10.19 -0.34 -4.29
CA PHE A 234 8.93 0.33 -3.98
C PHE A 234 8.37 -0.08 -2.62
N TYR A 235 8.48 -1.36 -2.23
CA TYR A 235 8.02 -1.85 -0.94
C TYR A 235 8.90 -1.32 0.18
N TYR A 236 10.22 -1.32 0.00
CA TYR A 236 11.14 -0.70 0.94
C TYR A 236 10.86 0.78 1.13
N THR A 237 10.57 1.52 0.06
CA THR A 237 10.23 2.95 0.16
C THR A 237 8.97 3.20 0.99
N GLN A 238 8.03 2.25 1.00
CA GLN A 238 6.75 2.37 1.70
C GLN A 238 6.82 2.02 3.20
N LEU A 239 7.99 1.57 3.68
CA LEU A 239 8.19 1.34 5.11
C LEU A 239 8.15 2.67 5.86
N GLN A 240 7.40 2.72 6.97
CA GLN A 240 7.36 3.91 7.84
C GLN A 240 8.53 3.95 8.83
N GLN A 241 9.31 2.88 8.89
CA GLN A 241 10.49 2.77 9.74
C GLN A 241 11.61 2.08 8.96
N HIS A 242 12.78 2.68 9.02
CA HIS A 242 13.98 2.14 8.37
C HIS A 242 15.06 1.84 9.39
N MET A 243 15.72 0.70 9.18
CA MET A 243 16.99 0.32 9.78
C MET A 243 18.10 0.38 8.73
N GLU A 244 19.37 0.34 9.16
CA GLU A 244 20.50 0.21 8.24
C GLU A 244 20.34 -0.99 7.29
N LYS A 245 19.81 -2.11 7.78
CA LYS A 245 19.55 -3.31 6.96
C LYS A 245 18.52 -3.07 5.85
N THR A 246 17.42 -2.36 6.13
CA THR A 246 16.37 -2.09 5.12
C THR A 246 16.83 -1.04 4.12
N LEU A 247 17.62 -0.05 4.54
CA LEU A 247 18.22 0.92 3.62
C LEU A 247 19.24 0.27 2.70
N LYS A 248 20.04 -0.65 3.24
CA LYS A 248 20.96 -1.45 2.44
C LYS A 248 20.21 -2.32 1.43
N ALA A 249 19.19 -3.03 1.84
CA ALA A 249 18.41 -3.87 0.93
C ALA A 249 17.68 -3.04 -0.15
N MET A 250 17.21 -1.84 0.20
CA MET A 250 16.69 -0.87 -0.77
C MET A 250 17.74 -0.41 -1.79
N GLN A 251 18.99 -0.23 -1.37
CA GLN A 251 20.08 0.08 -2.29
C GLN A 251 20.47 -1.13 -3.15
N ASP A 252 20.54 -2.32 -2.54
CA ASP A 252 20.88 -3.57 -3.22
C ASP A 252 19.83 -3.90 -4.31
N SER A 253 18.55 -3.60 -4.08
CA SER A 253 17.50 -3.76 -5.10
C SER A 253 17.66 -2.78 -6.27
N LEU A 254 17.99 -1.52 -6.00
CA LEU A 254 18.30 -0.55 -7.07
C LEU A 254 19.55 -0.95 -7.89
N ASP A 255 20.56 -1.49 -7.20
CA ASP A 255 21.77 -2.00 -7.82
C ASP A 255 21.47 -3.21 -8.72
N SER A 256 20.69 -4.16 -8.23
CA SER A 256 20.21 -5.31 -9.01
C SER A 256 19.40 -4.88 -10.24
N PHE A 257 18.54 -3.86 -10.12
CA PHE A 257 17.86 -3.28 -11.28
C PHE A 257 18.86 -2.78 -12.33
N HIS A 258 19.89 -2.06 -11.92
CA HIS A 258 20.90 -1.53 -12.83
C HIS A 258 21.74 -2.62 -13.51
N ASP A 259 22.01 -3.72 -12.82
CA ASP A 259 22.75 -4.85 -13.36
C ASP A 259 21.94 -5.59 -14.45
N HIS A 260 20.62 -5.69 -14.30
CA HIS A 260 19.77 -6.47 -15.22
C HIS A 260 19.05 -5.65 -16.31
N LYS A 261 18.81 -4.34 -16.13
CA LYS A 261 17.97 -3.51 -17.03
C LYS A 261 18.36 -3.54 -18.52
N HIS A 262 19.61 -3.86 -18.85
CA HIS A 262 20.10 -3.93 -20.22
C HIS A 262 19.34 -4.97 -21.08
N ILE A 263 18.69 -5.96 -20.44
CA ILE A 263 17.81 -6.92 -21.11
C ILE A 263 16.67 -6.23 -21.88
N LEU A 264 16.11 -5.15 -21.33
CA LEU A 264 15.01 -4.41 -21.96
C LEU A 264 15.46 -3.71 -23.26
N VAL A 265 16.72 -3.28 -23.33
CA VAL A 265 17.32 -2.73 -24.54
C VAL A 265 17.58 -3.83 -25.56
N LYS A 266 18.11 -4.96 -25.12
CA LYS A 266 18.33 -6.15 -25.97
C LYS A 266 17.02 -6.64 -26.60
N LEU A 267 15.91 -6.59 -25.86
CA LEU A 267 14.57 -6.94 -26.32
C LEU A 267 13.88 -5.81 -27.13
N LYS A 268 14.54 -4.66 -27.32
CA LYS A 268 14.01 -3.47 -28.01
C LYS A 268 12.72 -2.92 -27.42
N VAL A 269 12.54 -3.12 -26.11
CA VAL A 269 11.37 -2.63 -25.36
C VAL A 269 11.60 -1.18 -24.90
N GLN A 270 12.86 -0.83 -24.66
CA GLN A 270 13.32 0.49 -24.23
C GLN A 270 14.63 0.85 -24.97
N GLU A 271 14.77 2.08 -25.43
CA GLU A 271 15.98 2.53 -26.16
C GLU A 271 17.12 2.92 -25.20
N ASP A 272 16.79 3.73 -24.20
CA ASP A 272 17.72 4.16 -23.15
C ASP A 272 16.99 4.37 -21.80
N PHE A 273 17.75 4.55 -20.73
CA PHE A 273 17.21 4.76 -19.38
C PHE A 273 17.39 6.20 -18.88
N ASN A 274 17.53 7.17 -19.79
CA ASN A 274 17.66 8.58 -19.44
C ASN A 274 16.31 9.20 -19.07
N ILE A 275 15.68 8.60 -18.05
CA ILE A 275 14.35 8.93 -17.56
C ILE A 275 14.54 9.59 -16.20
N PRO A 276 14.12 10.86 -16.02
CA PRO A 276 14.31 11.58 -14.75
C PRO A 276 13.74 10.84 -13.54
N LYS A 277 12.59 10.16 -13.68
CA LYS A 277 11.95 9.39 -12.61
C LYS A 277 12.74 8.13 -12.21
N ILE A 278 13.48 7.52 -13.14
CA ILE A 278 14.38 6.40 -12.83
C ILE A 278 15.65 6.93 -12.16
N HIS A 279 16.20 8.03 -12.66
CA HIS A 279 17.35 8.67 -12.04
C HIS A 279 17.06 9.10 -10.60
N SER A 280 15.84 9.57 -10.30
CA SER A 280 15.49 10.00 -8.96
C SER A 280 15.59 8.91 -7.90
N LEU A 281 15.53 7.62 -8.29
CA LEU A 281 15.65 6.49 -7.36
C LEU A 281 16.97 6.51 -6.58
N LEU A 282 18.06 7.00 -7.19
CA LEU A 282 19.38 7.14 -6.56
C LEU A 282 19.37 8.08 -5.33
N HIS A 283 18.38 8.98 -5.24
CA HIS A 283 18.31 9.97 -4.16
C HIS A 283 17.44 9.51 -2.98
N TYR A 284 16.74 8.38 -3.08
CA TYR A 284 15.78 7.98 -2.02
C TYR A 284 16.47 7.62 -0.71
N VAL A 285 17.53 6.79 -0.75
CA VAL A 285 18.22 6.35 0.47
C VAL A 285 18.79 7.54 1.24
N SER A 286 19.49 8.44 0.55
CA SER A 286 20.05 9.66 1.16
C SER A 286 18.97 10.62 1.65
N SER A 287 17.84 10.72 0.94
CA SER A 287 16.70 11.53 1.38
C SER A 287 16.05 10.95 2.64
N ILE A 288 15.90 9.62 2.71
CA ILE A 288 15.32 8.95 3.88
C ILE A 288 16.20 9.14 5.11
N GLN A 289 17.52 9.05 4.95
CA GLN A 289 18.47 9.33 6.02
C GLN A 289 18.43 10.78 6.51
N ALA A 290 18.17 11.73 5.60
CA ALA A 290 18.15 13.15 5.93
C ALA A 290 16.81 13.65 6.50
N LEU A 291 15.68 13.13 5.99
CA LEU A 291 14.34 13.69 6.21
C LEU A 291 13.37 12.72 6.90
N GLY A 292 13.77 11.46 7.11
CA GLY A 292 12.90 10.41 7.65
C GLY A 292 12.23 9.58 6.55
N SER A 293 11.35 8.67 6.94
CA SER A 293 10.67 7.75 6.02
C SER A 293 9.80 8.48 4.98
N ALA A 294 9.64 7.85 3.81
CA ALA A 294 9.03 8.51 2.66
C ALA A 294 7.50 8.70 2.75
N ASP A 295 6.85 8.04 3.70
CA ASP A 295 5.45 8.25 4.03
C ASP A 295 5.20 9.65 4.61
N GLY A 296 6.14 10.19 5.41
CA GLY A 296 6.03 11.49 6.07
C GLY A 296 5.95 12.69 5.11
N TYR A 297 6.31 12.49 3.84
CA TYR A 297 6.29 13.53 2.81
C TYR A 297 5.64 13.05 1.49
N ASN A 298 4.74 12.07 1.56
CA ASN A 298 4.00 11.59 0.40
C ASN A 298 2.94 12.62 -0.08
N THR A 299 2.82 12.83 -1.40
CA THR A 299 1.82 13.75 -1.98
C THR A 299 0.39 13.22 -1.96
N GLU A 300 0.16 11.96 -1.59
CA GLU A 300 -1.19 11.41 -1.43
C GLU A 300 -2.05 12.23 -0.46
N TYR A 301 -1.48 12.68 0.67
CA TYR A 301 -2.22 13.45 1.67
C TYR A 301 -2.66 14.82 1.14
N PRO A 302 -1.77 15.66 0.57
CA PRO A 302 -2.19 16.86 -0.15
C PRO A 302 -3.21 16.60 -1.27
N GLU A 303 -3.07 15.51 -2.05
CA GLU A 303 -4.00 15.20 -3.14
C GLU A 303 -5.41 14.85 -2.62
N CYS A 304 -5.53 14.18 -1.48
CA CYS A 304 -6.82 13.97 -0.80
C CYS A 304 -7.51 15.31 -0.49
N LEU A 305 -6.77 16.33 -0.07
CA LEU A 305 -7.32 17.65 0.22
C LEU A 305 -7.89 18.36 -1.02
N HIS A 306 -7.55 17.94 -2.25
CA HIS A 306 -8.22 18.46 -3.45
C HIS A 306 -9.69 18.04 -3.52
N ILE A 307 -10.10 16.96 -2.83
CA ILE A 307 -11.51 16.59 -2.71
C ILE A 307 -12.23 17.69 -1.93
N ASP A 308 -11.80 17.92 -0.70
CA ASP A 308 -12.45 18.86 0.22
C ASP A 308 -12.33 20.32 -0.25
N TYR A 309 -11.13 20.74 -0.67
CA TYR A 309 -10.86 22.15 -1.00
C TYR A 309 -11.22 22.55 -2.44
N ALA A 310 -11.35 21.60 -3.37
CA ALA A 310 -11.61 21.94 -4.77
C ALA A 310 -12.83 21.24 -5.35
N LYS A 311 -13.01 19.92 -5.16
CA LYS A 311 -14.12 19.20 -5.79
C LYS A 311 -15.44 19.51 -5.10
N ASP A 312 -15.48 19.42 -3.78
CA ASP A 312 -16.70 19.64 -2.99
C ASP A 312 -17.11 21.11 -3.04
N THR A 313 -16.15 22.02 -2.93
CA THR A 313 -16.39 23.46 -3.09
C THR A 313 -16.90 23.81 -4.49
N TYR A 314 -16.35 23.19 -5.53
CA TYR A 314 -16.84 23.38 -6.90
C TYR A 314 -18.24 22.79 -7.09
N GLN A 315 -18.52 21.62 -6.51
CA GLN A 315 -19.86 21.01 -6.54
C GLN A 315 -20.91 21.85 -5.80
N ALA A 316 -20.53 22.48 -4.70
CA ALA A 316 -21.39 23.39 -3.93
C ALA A 316 -21.60 24.75 -4.62
N SER A 317 -20.74 25.11 -5.58
CA SER A 317 -20.88 26.35 -6.35
C SER A 317 -21.95 26.25 -7.44
N ASN A 318 -22.41 27.40 -7.94
CA ASN A 318 -23.30 27.46 -9.10
C ASN A 318 -22.55 27.22 -10.44
N LYS A 319 -21.25 26.91 -10.41
CA LYS A 319 -20.35 26.67 -11.56
C LYS A 319 -20.13 27.89 -12.47
N HIS A 320 -20.58 29.08 -12.07
CA HIS A 320 -20.37 30.35 -12.76
C HIS A 320 -19.55 31.28 -11.86
N ASP A 321 -18.42 31.82 -12.33
CA ASP A 321 -17.48 32.59 -11.51
C ASP A 321 -17.17 31.92 -10.15
N TYR A 322 -17.00 30.60 -10.22
CA TYR A 322 -16.99 29.70 -9.08
C TYR A 322 -15.86 29.94 -8.08
N VAL A 323 -14.80 30.67 -8.45
CA VAL A 323 -13.62 30.87 -7.61
C VAL A 323 -13.95 31.61 -6.31
N GLU A 324 -14.72 32.71 -6.41
CA GLU A 324 -15.11 33.49 -5.24
C GLU A 324 -16.08 32.70 -4.34
N GLN A 325 -16.99 31.95 -4.95
CA GLN A 325 -17.93 31.08 -4.24
C GLN A 325 -17.20 29.95 -3.50
N MET A 326 -16.22 29.31 -4.14
CA MET A 326 -15.38 28.29 -3.51
C MET A 326 -14.62 28.87 -2.31
N ALA A 327 -14.02 30.05 -2.46
CA ALA A 327 -13.28 30.71 -1.38
C ALA A 327 -14.21 31.07 -0.21
N LEU A 328 -15.41 31.60 -0.49
CA LEU A 328 -16.41 31.92 0.53
C LEU A 328 -16.91 30.67 1.26
N TRP A 329 -17.18 29.58 0.52
CA TRP A 329 -17.58 28.30 1.10
C TRP A 329 -16.51 27.78 2.07
N LEU A 330 -15.23 27.85 1.68
CA LEU A 330 -14.12 27.45 2.55
C LEU A 330 -14.05 28.28 3.82
N GLN A 331 -14.15 29.60 3.71
CA GLN A 331 -14.16 30.50 4.85
C GLN A 331 -15.32 30.20 5.81
N GLN A 332 -16.49 29.83 5.28
CA GLN A 332 -17.65 29.42 6.08
C GLN A 332 -17.39 28.09 6.80
N GLN A 333 -16.83 27.08 6.13
CA GLN A 333 -16.50 25.80 6.75
C GLN A 333 -15.45 25.98 7.87
N GLU A 334 -14.41 26.77 7.64
CA GLU A 334 -13.42 27.11 8.66
C GLU A 334 -14.07 27.78 9.88
N ALA A 335 -14.94 28.77 9.66
CA ALA A 335 -15.65 29.46 10.73
C ALA A 335 -16.54 28.51 11.56
N ILE A 336 -17.25 27.59 10.90
CA ILE A 336 -18.04 26.54 11.56
C ILE A 336 -17.14 25.62 12.37
N HIS A 337 -16.02 25.16 11.80
CA HIS A 337 -15.07 24.28 12.47
C HIS A 337 -14.47 24.92 13.72
N TYR A 338 -14.01 26.17 13.63
CA TYR A 338 -13.52 26.93 14.79
C TYR A 338 -14.58 27.06 15.88
N LYS A 339 -15.83 27.37 15.50
CA LYS A 339 -16.92 27.52 16.45
C LYS A 339 -17.25 26.19 17.15
N SER A 340 -17.32 25.09 16.40
CA SER A 340 -17.59 23.76 16.93
C SER A 340 -16.50 23.31 17.90
N THR A 341 -15.23 23.51 17.53
CA THR A 341 -14.08 23.18 18.38
C THR A 341 -14.10 23.97 19.69
N TYR A 342 -14.40 25.27 19.62
CA TYR A 342 -14.55 26.12 20.81
C TYR A 342 -15.70 25.65 21.73
N LEU A 343 -16.85 25.26 21.15
CA LEU A 343 -17.99 24.76 21.92
C LEU A 343 -17.65 23.43 22.61
N ALA A 344 -16.98 22.50 21.94
CA ALA A 344 -16.52 21.24 22.50
C ALA A 344 -15.53 21.46 23.65
N TRP A 345 -14.52 22.31 23.46
CA TRP A 345 -13.57 22.69 24.52
C TRP A 345 -14.27 23.30 25.75
N ARG A 346 -15.27 24.16 25.53
CA ARG A 346 -16.04 24.78 26.60
C ARG A 346 -16.90 23.76 27.37
N GLN A 347 -17.49 22.80 26.68
CA GLN A 347 -18.25 21.71 27.30
C GLN A 347 -17.34 20.81 28.15
N PHE A 348 -16.17 20.44 27.63
CA PHE A 348 -15.17 19.66 28.35
C PHE A 348 -14.71 20.36 29.64
N ARG A 349 -14.46 21.68 29.61
CA ARG A 349 -14.15 22.45 30.83
C ARG A 349 -15.28 22.48 31.85
N LYS A 350 -16.54 22.48 31.41
CA LYS A 350 -17.70 22.46 32.30
C LYS A 350 -17.87 21.09 32.97
N SER A 351 -17.64 19.99 32.25
CA SER A 351 -17.65 18.65 32.86
C SER A 351 -16.46 18.45 33.82
N SER A 352 -15.25 18.88 33.46
CA SER A 352 -14.07 18.74 34.32
C SER A 352 -14.09 19.63 35.58
N SER A 353 -14.95 20.66 35.64
CA SER A 353 -15.16 21.48 36.84
C SER A 353 -16.37 21.05 37.67
N ALA A 354 -17.17 20.10 37.18
CA ALA A 354 -18.36 19.60 37.86
C ALA A 354 -18.15 18.28 38.62
N ASP A 355 -17.03 17.57 38.41
CA ASP A 355 -16.66 16.33 39.14
C ASP A 355 -16.23 16.56 40.60
N SER A 356 -16.79 17.56 41.27
CA SER A 356 -16.63 17.76 42.72
C SER A 356 -17.93 17.72 43.51
N LEU A 357 -19.12 17.59 42.91
CA LEU A 357 -20.38 17.43 43.66
C LEU A 357 -21.44 16.60 42.91
N GLU A 358 -21.69 15.41 43.46
CA GLU A 358 -22.94 14.61 43.52
C GLU A 358 -23.81 14.35 42.27
N ASP A 359 -23.87 13.06 41.93
CA ASP A 359 -25.05 12.18 41.75
C ASP A 359 -26.40 12.82 41.36
N GLY A 360 -27.02 12.31 40.29
CA GLY A 360 -28.40 12.69 39.92
C GLY A 360 -28.78 12.47 38.46
N CYS A 361 -29.27 11.28 38.16
CA CYS A 361 -29.93 10.85 36.91
C CYS A 361 -31.00 11.84 36.37
N PHE A 362 -30.99 12.15 35.07
CA PHE A 362 -32.20 12.19 34.22
C PHE A 362 -31.83 12.31 32.72
N GLY A 363 -32.36 11.41 31.90
CA GLY A 363 -32.10 11.34 30.45
C GLY A 363 -33.02 12.22 29.60
N SER A 364 -32.59 12.47 28.37
CA SER A 364 -33.47 12.60 27.20
C SER A 364 -32.69 12.27 25.94
N SER A 365 -33.39 11.59 25.05
CA SER A 365 -32.96 10.94 23.82
C SER A 365 -32.24 11.85 22.83
N ASP A 366 -31.23 11.29 22.15
CA ASP A 366 -31.13 11.44 20.70
C ASP A 366 -30.77 10.11 20.06
N SER A 367 -31.45 9.88 18.94
CA SER A 367 -31.49 8.69 18.12
C SER A 367 -30.18 8.55 17.34
N ASP A 368 -29.35 7.57 17.71
CA ASP A 368 -28.29 7.06 16.85
C ASP A 368 -28.33 5.53 16.80
N SER A 369 -28.41 5.04 15.55
CA SER A 369 -28.07 3.72 15.03
C SER A 369 -27.75 2.61 16.04
N GLU A 370 -28.59 1.57 16.04
CA GLU A 370 -28.33 0.25 16.63
C GLU A 370 -26.98 -0.33 16.16
N TRP A 371 -25.92 -0.03 16.90
CA TRP A 371 -24.78 -0.93 17.01
C TRP A 371 -25.16 -2.02 18.01
N GLY A 372 -25.47 -3.20 17.50
CA GLY A 372 -25.77 -4.38 18.30
C GLY A 372 -24.66 -4.62 19.33
N GLU A 373 -25.07 -4.74 20.59
CA GLU A 373 -24.20 -4.95 21.74
C GLU A 373 -23.15 -6.05 21.52
N ASP A 374 -21.90 -5.71 21.81
CA ASP A 374 -20.71 -6.56 21.83
C ASP A 374 -20.79 -7.62 22.94
N ARG A 375 -21.61 -8.65 22.74
CA ARG A 375 -21.75 -9.82 23.66
C ARG A 375 -21.38 -11.14 22.98
N GLY A 376 -20.42 -11.10 22.06
CA GLY A 376 -19.86 -12.27 21.38
C GLY A 376 -18.40 -12.58 21.74
N ARG A 377 -17.78 -11.76 22.59
CA ARG A 377 -16.37 -11.92 22.97
C ARG A 377 -16.22 -13.11 23.92
N VAL A 378 -15.65 -14.21 23.44
CA VAL A 378 -14.99 -15.17 24.32
C VAL A 378 -13.71 -14.46 24.81
N PRO A 379 -13.51 -14.26 26.12
CA PRO A 379 -12.31 -13.58 26.62
C PRO A 379 -11.04 -14.32 26.15
N ASN A 380 -10.03 -13.58 25.67
CA ASN A 380 -8.71 -14.07 25.21
C ASN A 380 -8.65 -14.86 23.89
N THR A 381 -9.63 -14.78 22.99
CA THR A 381 -9.52 -15.43 21.66
C THR A 381 -9.16 -14.44 20.55
N CYS A 382 -8.16 -14.77 19.73
CA CYS A 382 -7.68 -13.97 18.61
C CYS A 382 -8.51 -14.12 17.31
N TYR A 383 -9.80 -14.48 17.44
CA TYR A 383 -10.72 -14.67 16.33
C TYR A 383 -12.17 -14.36 16.74
N ARG A 384 -13.05 -14.13 15.76
CA ARG A 384 -14.50 -13.95 15.90
C ARG A 384 -15.23 -14.79 14.86
N VAL A 385 -16.37 -15.35 15.26
CA VAL A 385 -17.29 -16.07 14.36
C VAL A 385 -18.67 -15.45 14.48
N THR A 386 -19.46 -15.50 13.40
CA THR A 386 -20.85 -15.05 13.43
C THR A 386 -21.63 -15.80 14.51
N LYS A 387 -22.49 -15.09 15.25
CA LYS A 387 -23.29 -15.68 16.34
C LYS A 387 -24.14 -16.87 15.89
N PHE A 388 -24.62 -16.81 14.65
CA PHE A 388 -25.42 -17.87 14.05
C PHE A 388 -24.65 -18.57 12.93
N PRO A 389 -24.78 -19.90 12.80
CA PRO A 389 -24.18 -20.63 11.70
C PRO A 389 -24.81 -20.20 10.37
N SER A 390 -23.98 -20.07 9.35
CA SER A 390 -24.43 -19.76 7.99
C SER A 390 -25.35 -20.86 7.45
N ARG A 391 -25.09 -22.11 7.85
CA ARG A 391 -25.96 -23.27 7.60
C ARG A 391 -25.99 -24.14 8.84
N SER A 392 -27.16 -24.37 9.41
CA SER A 392 -27.33 -25.26 10.56
C SER A 392 -27.67 -26.69 10.14
N ARG A 393 -27.27 -27.63 11.00
CA ARG A 393 -27.62 -29.06 10.93
C ARG A 393 -27.39 -29.71 9.56
N LEU A 394 -26.21 -29.49 8.97
CA LEU A 394 -25.83 -30.14 7.71
C LEU A 394 -25.39 -31.58 7.95
N SER A 395 -25.78 -32.48 7.04
CA SER A 395 -25.33 -33.88 7.06
C SER A 395 -23.89 -34.02 6.57
N ILE A 396 -23.21 -35.07 7.05
CA ILE A 396 -21.84 -35.40 6.64
C ILE A 396 -21.72 -35.52 5.11
N ASP A 397 -22.69 -36.16 4.45
CA ASP A 397 -22.69 -36.30 2.99
C ASP A 397 -22.77 -34.96 2.27
N HIS A 398 -23.53 -34.02 2.82
CA HIS A 398 -23.62 -32.67 2.27
C HIS A 398 -22.28 -31.92 2.39
N ILE A 399 -21.59 -32.08 3.52
CA ILE A 399 -20.27 -31.49 3.75
C ILE A 399 -19.26 -32.05 2.74
N ARG A 400 -19.19 -33.38 2.62
CA ARG A 400 -18.29 -34.07 1.69
C ARG A 400 -18.53 -33.64 0.24
N ALA A 401 -19.79 -33.57 -0.18
CA ALA A 401 -20.15 -33.28 -1.56
C ALA A 401 -20.02 -31.80 -1.93
N LYS A 402 -20.42 -30.87 -1.06
CA LYS A 402 -20.48 -29.43 -1.40
C LYS A 402 -19.25 -28.64 -0.99
N TYR A 403 -18.62 -28.99 0.13
CA TYR A 403 -17.45 -28.27 0.66
C TYR A 403 -16.12 -28.89 0.22
N LYS A 404 -16.15 -29.83 -0.74
CA LYS A 404 -14.97 -30.54 -1.27
C LYS A 404 -14.17 -31.30 -0.18
N ALA A 405 -14.80 -31.65 0.94
CA ALA A 405 -14.17 -32.27 2.09
C ALA A 405 -14.40 -33.80 2.10
N ALA A 406 -13.88 -34.52 1.10
CA ALA A 406 -14.14 -35.96 0.92
C ALA A 406 -13.70 -36.80 2.14
N GLU A 407 -12.58 -36.42 2.76
CA GLU A 407 -11.93 -37.06 3.91
C GLU A 407 -12.41 -36.48 5.26
N PHE A 408 -13.52 -35.74 5.29
CA PHE A 408 -14.05 -35.13 6.52
C PHE A 408 -14.32 -36.18 7.63
N THR A 409 -15.02 -37.27 7.29
CA THR A 409 -15.39 -38.33 8.24
C THR A 409 -14.18 -39.04 8.87
N PRO A 410 -13.22 -39.59 8.09
CA PRO A 410 -12.07 -40.28 8.69
C PRO A 410 -11.20 -39.33 9.52
N THR A 411 -11.01 -38.09 9.05
CA THR A 411 -10.23 -37.08 9.78
C THR A 411 -10.90 -36.70 11.10
N LEU A 412 -12.23 -36.51 11.10
CA LEU A 412 -12.99 -36.21 12.31
C LEU A 412 -12.99 -37.37 13.30
N LYS A 413 -13.07 -38.63 12.82
CA LYS A 413 -12.96 -39.80 13.69
C LYS A 413 -11.57 -39.89 14.34
N GLN A 414 -10.50 -39.67 13.58
CA GLN A 414 -9.13 -39.68 14.12
C GLN A 414 -8.90 -38.54 15.12
N TRP A 415 -9.43 -37.36 14.84
CA TRP A 415 -9.36 -36.24 15.77
C TRP A 415 -10.16 -36.57 17.04
N LEU A 416 -11.42 -37.01 16.91
CA LEU A 416 -12.27 -37.38 18.05
C LEU A 416 -11.68 -38.52 18.88
N SER A 417 -11.00 -39.52 18.31
CA SER A 417 -10.39 -40.59 19.10
C SER A 417 -9.32 -40.10 20.10
N SER A 418 -8.78 -38.90 19.86
CA SER A 418 -7.81 -38.26 20.77
C SER A 418 -8.49 -37.38 21.83
N TYR A 419 -9.79 -37.08 21.69
CA TYR A 419 -10.50 -36.06 22.48
C TYR A 419 -11.81 -36.53 23.14
N SER A 420 -12.51 -37.51 22.57
CA SER A 420 -13.84 -37.96 23.00
C SER A 420 -14.00 -39.47 22.82
N ALA A 421 -14.69 -40.11 23.77
CA ALA A 421 -15.02 -41.54 23.68
C ALA A 421 -16.25 -41.82 22.80
N VAL A 422 -16.96 -40.79 22.34
CA VAL A 422 -18.19 -40.90 21.54
C VAL A 422 -17.85 -41.16 20.07
N GLN A 423 -18.50 -42.17 19.48
CA GLN A 423 -18.30 -42.52 18.07
C GLN A 423 -19.18 -41.69 17.15
N LEU A 424 -18.58 -41.20 16.06
CA LEU A 424 -19.25 -40.48 14.99
C LEU A 424 -20.16 -41.40 14.17
N THR A 425 -21.42 -41.00 14.00
CA THR A 425 -22.44 -41.67 13.18
C THR A 425 -22.81 -40.85 11.94
N GLU A 426 -23.30 -41.50 10.88
CA GLU A 426 -23.71 -40.79 9.64
C GLU A 426 -24.96 -39.91 9.82
N SER A 427 -25.68 -40.11 10.94
CA SER A 427 -26.84 -39.31 11.30
C SER A 427 -26.46 -37.98 11.95
N ASP A 428 -25.19 -37.79 12.30
CA ASP A 428 -24.72 -36.56 12.95
C ASP A 428 -24.88 -35.36 12.02
N ARG A 429 -25.07 -34.20 12.65
CA ARG A 429 -25.38 -32.93 11.98
C ARG A 429 -24.50 -31.84 12.56
N PHE A 430 -23.94 -31.02 11.67
CA PHE A 430 -22.99 -29.98 12.05
C PHE A 430 -23.49 -28.60 11.68
N ASP A 431 -23.21 -27.64 12.56
CA ASP A 431 -23.41 -26.23 12.29
C ASP A 431 -22.16 -25.65 11.63
N ILE A 432 -22.33 -25.08 10.45
CA ILE A 432 -21.24 -24.60 9.58
C ILE A 432 -21.30 -23.08 9.46
N TYR A 433 -20.13 -22.47 9.51
CA TYR A 433 -19.88 -21.05 9.34
C TYR A 433 -19.16 -20.83 8.02
N HIS A 434 -19.61 -19.85 7.24
CA HIS A 434 -18.95 -19.48 5.99
C HIS A 434 -17.81 -18.50 6.20
N ASN A 435 -17.84 -17.73 7.29
CA ASN A 435 -16.86 -16.69 7.55
C ASN A 435 -16.25 -16.86 8.96
N LEU A 436 -14.95 -16.64 9.06
CA LEU A 436 -14.19 -16.54 10.30
C LEU A 436 -13.37 -15.26 10.24
N TYR A 437 -13.41 -14.46 11.29
CA TYR A 437 -12.58 -13.26 11.38
C TYR A 437 -11.41 -13.54 12.31
N ILE A 438 -10.19 -13.28 11.89
CA ILE A 438 -9.00 -13.39 12.75
C ILE A 438 -8.49 -11.98 13.07
N GLU A 439 -8.05 -11.80 14.31
CA GLU A 439 -7.40 -10.58 14.73
C GLU A 439 -5.93 -10.65 14.32
N THR A 440 -5.49 -9.71 13.50
CA THR A 440 -4.06 -9.47 13.28
C THR A 440 -3.60 -8.42 14.27
N GLY A 441 -2.51 -8.74 14.98
CA GLY A 441 -1.85 -7.79 15.87
C GLY A 441 -1.40 -6.52 15.13
N PRO A 442 -1.03 -5.47 15.86
CA PRO A 442 -0.63 -4.21 15.26
C PRO A 442 0.54 -4.42 14.30
N SER A 443 0.48 -3.78 13.13
CA SER A 443 1.57 -3.82 12.17
C SER A 443 2.77 -3.10 12.76
N ILE A 444 3.89 -3.81 12.90
CA ILE A 444 5.14 -3.24 13.39
C ILE A 444 5.71 -2.23 12.36
N ILE A 445 5.33 -2.39 11.10
CA ILE A 445 5.85 -1.60 9.97
C ILE A 445 5.04 -0.33 9.75
N THR A 446 3.71 -0.44 9.80
CA THR A 446 2.80 0.69 9.48
C THR A 446 2.22 1.37 10.72
N GLY A 447 2.52 0.84 11.92
CA GLY A 447 1.94 1.30 13.18
C GLY A 447 0.41 1.21 13.24
N HIS A 448 -0.23 0.59 12.24
CA HIS A 448 -1.67 0.45 12.18
C HIS A 448 -2.14 -0.45 13.32
N GLN A 449 -3.25 -0.05 13.93
CA GLN A 449 -3.88 -0.78 15.02
C GLN A 449 -4.38 -2.15 14.56
N GLU A 450 -4.69 -3.00 15.54
CA GLU A 450 -5.26 -4.33 15.33
C GLU A 450 -6.37 -4.29 14.28
N SER A 451 -6.25 -5.19 13.30
CA SER A 451 -7.21 -5.28 12.20
C SER A 451 -7.82 -6.68 12.16
N MET A 452 -9.04 -6.78 11.66
CA MET A 452 -9.69 -8.08 11.48
C MET A 452 -9.57 -8.51 10.01
N GLN A 453 -9.03 -9.71 9.78
CA GLN A 453 -9.05 -10.34 8.47
C GLN A 453 -10.17 -11.36 8.38
N GLU A 454 -10.93 -11.33 7.30
CA GLU A 454 -12.02 -12.27 7.05
C GLU A 454 -11.55 -13.47 6.22
N ILE A 455 -11.90 -14.68 6.64
CA ILE A 455 -11.60 -15.94 6.00
C ILE A 455 -12.91 -16.58 5.54
N HIS A 456 -12.97 -16.97 4.27
CA HIS A 456 -14.14 -17.59 3.65
C HIS A 456 -13.98 -19.10 3.46
N ALA A 457 -15.05 -19.83 3.77
CA ALA A 457 -15.20 -21.26 3.55
C ALA A 457 -16.61 -21.57 3.04
N MET A 458 -16.91 -21.11 1.82
CA MET A 458 -18.24 -21.14 1.23
C MET A 458 -18.27 -21.98 -0.07
N PRO A 459 -19.19 -22.96 -0.20
CA PRO A 459 -19.36 -23.71 -1.43
C PRO A 459 -20.12 -22.87 -2.47
N LYS A 460 -20.13 -23.30 -3.73
CA LYS A 460 -20.91 -22.64 -4.77
C LYS A 460 -22.40 -22.63 -4.39
N VAL A 461 -23.01 -21.46 -4.34
CA VAL A 461 -24.44 -21.28 -4.07
C VAL A 461 -25.12 -20.86 -5.37
N ILE A 462 -26.06 -21.69 -5.84
CA ILE A 462 -26.88 -21.35 -7.01
C ILE A 462 -27.89 -20.29 -6.58
N GLY A 463 -27.93 -19.19 -7.33
CA GLY A 463 -28.85 -18.09 -7.10
C GLY A 463 -30.30 -18.55 -7.22
N GLN A 464 -31.16 -18.06 -6.33
CA GLN A 464 -32.60 -18.26 -6.42
C GLN A 464 -33.28 -16.92 -6.72
N GLY A 465 -34.08 -16.87 -7.78
CA GLY A 465 -34.76 -15.66 -8.24
C GLY A 465 -33.82 -14.63 -8.85
N HIS A 466 -33.87 -13.38 -8.38
CA HIS A 466 -33.03 -12.27 -8.84
C HIS A 466 -31.63 -12.23 -8.23
N LYS A 467 -31.29 -13.14 -7.29
CA LYS A 467 -29.94 -13.19 -6.71
C LYS A 467 -28.99 -13.93 -7.67
N PRO A 468 -27.83 -13.34 -8.03
CA PRO A 468 -26.86 -14.00 -8.89
C PRO A 468 -26.23 -15.22 -8.19
N ASP A 469 -25.73 -16.15 -9.00
CA ASP A 469 -24.92 -17.27 -8.52
C ASP A 469 -23.69 -16.75 -7.75
N CYS A 470 -23.41 -17.37 -6.61
CA CYS A 470 -22.18 -17.11 -5.85
C CYS A 470 -21.21 -18.26 -6.09
N SER A 471 -20.04 -17.95 -6.66
CA SER A 471 -18.95 -18.93 -6.81
C SER A 471 -18.46 -19.44 -5.47
N ALA A 472 -17.88 -20.64 -5.47
CA ALA A 472 -17.22 -21.19 -4.30
C ALA A 472 -16.02 -20.32 -3.91
N TRP A 473 -15.81 -20.15 -2.61
CA TRP A 473 -14.71 -19.36 -2.04
C TRP A 473 -14.13 -20.10 -0.84
N PHE A 474 -12.88 -20.56 -0.98
CA PHE A 474 -12.14 -21.26 0.05
C PHE A 474 -10.76 -20.60 0.19
N ASP A 475 -10.60 -19.77 1.21
CA ASP A 475 -9.37 -19.01 1.44
C ASP A 475 -8.22 -19.90 1.92
N THR A 476 -7.00 -19.45 1.62
CA THR A 476 -5.76 -20.03 2.11
C THR A 476 -5.22 -19.22 3.29
N THR A 477 -4.63 -19.88 4.28
CA THR A 477 -4.21 -19.27 5.54
C THR A 477 -2.87 -19.84 6.01
N PHE A 478 -2.13 -19.05 6.79
CA PHE A 478 -0.99 -19.52 7.57
C PHE A 478 -1.48 -20.08 8.90
N VAL A 479 -1.13 -21.32 9.19
CA VAL A 479 -1.49 -22.04 10.41
C VAL A 479 -0.22 -22.35 11.19
N LEU A 480 -0.22 -22.07 12.50
CA LEU A 480 0.90 -22.43 13.39
C LEU A 480 1.12 -23.94 13.42
N GLU A 481 2.38 -24.35 13.32
CA GLU A 481 2.78 -25.72 13.60
C GLU A 481 2.59 -26.06 15.10
N GLU A 482 2.48 -27.35 15.40
CA GLU A 482 2.24 -27.80 16.77
C GLU A 482 3.44 -27.50 17.67
N GLY A 483 3.17 -26.85 18.82
CA GLY A 483 4.21 -26.43 19.76
C GLY A 483 4.82 -25.05 19.46
N CYS A 484 4.50 -24.44 18.32
CA CYS A 484 4.91 -23.07 18.02
C CYS A 484 3.98 -22.05 18.70
N GLN A 485 4.56 -20.92 19.10
CA GLN A 485 3.82 -19.77 19.63
C GLN A 485 3.60 -18.73 18.54
N ARG A 486 2.51 -17.98 18.64
CA ARG A 486 2.23 -16.87 17.74
C ARG A 486 3.28 -15.77 17.93
N SER A 487 3.98 -15.42 16.86
CA SER A 487 4.93 -14.31 16.81
C SER A 487 4.46 -13.22 15.85
N MET A 488 4.89 -11.99 16.12
CA MET A 488 4.80 -10.87 15.18
C MET A 488 6.21 -10.26 15.04
N PRO A 489 6.80 -10.21 13.83
CA PRO A 489 6.25 -10.69 12.55
C PRO A 489 6.11 -12.22 12.49
N LEU A 490 5.38 -12.68 11.45
CA LEU A 490 5.22 -14.11 11.15
C LEU A 490 6.60 -14.72 10.84
N VAL A 491 6.88 -15.90 11.40
CA VAL A 491 8.14 -16.63 11.15
C VAL A 491 7.85 -17.80 10.22
N PRO A 492 8.45 -17.86 9.00
CA PRO A 492 8.13 -18.89 8.01
C PRO A 492 8.26 -20.33 8.53
N ASN A 493 9.28 -20.63 9.33
CA ASN A 493 9.52 -21.96 9.89
C ASN A 493 8.53 -22.39 10.98
N SER A 494 7.67 -21.49 11.45
CA SER A 494 6.69 -21.77 12.50
C SER A 494 5.27 -21.99 11.96
N VAL A 495 5.08 -21.83 10.66
CA VAL A 495 3.78 -21.88 10.01
C VAL A 495 3.78 -22.78 8.79
N GLN A 496 2.60 -23.32 8.49
CA GLN A 496 2.33 -24.07 7.27
C GLN A 496 1.10 -23.49 6.58
N VAL A 497 1.10 -23.49 5.25
CA VAL A 497 -0.02 -23.00 4.45
C VAL A 497 -1.11 -24.07 4.36
N ALA A 498 -2.36 -23.68 4.60
CA ALA A 498 -3.51 -24.56 4.48
C ALA A 498 -4.69 -23.86 3.80
N GLN A 499 -5.46 -24.59 3.00
CA GLN A 499 -6.74 -24.12 2.49
C GLN A 499 -7.86 -24.50 3.45
N VAL A 500 -8.68 -23.52 3.82
CA VAL A 500 -9.84 -23.73 4.68
C VAL A 500 -11.01 -24.21 3.83
N ARG A 501 -11.55 -25.41 4.14
CA ARG A 501 -12.75 -25.94 3.44
C ARG A 501 -14.02 -25.85 4.26
N VAL A 502 -13.95 -26.10 5.57
CA VAL A 502 -15.13 -26.13 6.45
C VAL A 502 -14.78 -25.50 7.80
N ILE A 503 -15.59 -24.56 8.26
CA ILE A 503 -15.54 -24.02 9.63
C ILE A 503 -16.81 -24.50 10.33
N PHE A 504 -16.68 -25.22 11.43
CA PHE A 504 -17.83 -25.84 12.10
C PHE A 504 -17.68 -25.85 13.62
N LYS A 505 -18.82 -25.99 14.30
CA LYS A 505 -18.84 -26.27 15.73
C LYS A 505 -19.22 -27.72 15.98
N LEU A 506 -18.55 -28.37 16.93
CA LEU A 506 -18.93 -29.70 17.39
C LEU A 506 -20.28 -29.64 18.10
N PRO A 507 -21.20 -30.59 17.81
CA PRO A 507 -22.40 -30.77 18.61
C PRO A 507 -22.07 -31.05 20.09
N ASP A 508 -22.88 -30.49 20.99
CA ASP A 508 -22.61 -30.51 22.44
C ASP A 508 -22.45 -31.93 23.03
N TYR A 509 -23.03 -32.96 22.41
CA TYR A 509 -22.92 -34.35 22.86
C TYR A 509 -21.55 -35.00 22.58
N PHE A 510 -20.69 -34.39 21.76
CA PHE A 510 -19.29 -34.82 21.60
C PHE A 510 -18.36 -34.24 22.67
N GLY A 511 -18.84 -33.29 23.46
CA GLY A 511 -18.08 -32.51 24.43
C GLY A 511 -18.14 -31.02 24.14
N ASN A 512 -17.88 -30.19 25.15
CA ASN A 512 -17.85 -28.74 24.98
C ASN A 512 -16.43 -28.30 24.59
N TYR A 513 -16.23 -27.95 23.33
CA TYR A 513 -14.96 -27.43 22.82
C TYR A 513 -15.06 -25.91 22.67
N LEU A 514 -14.06 -25.19 23.21
CA LEU A 514 -14.11 -23.73 23.33
C LEU A 514 -14.07 -23.02 21.98
N HIS A 515 -13.30 -23.57 21.04
CA HIS A 515 -13.05 -22.93 19.75
C HIS A 515 -13.83 -23.58 18.61
N PRO A 516 -14.20 -22.86 17.54
CA PRO A 516 -14.61 -23.47 16.29
C PRO A 516 -13.51 -24.38 15.76
N LEU A 517 -13.91 -25.50 15.16
CA LEU A 517 -13.02 -26.40 14.46
C LEU A 517 -13.02 -26.10 12.97
N ILE A 518 -11.88 -26.35 12.35
CA ILE A 518 -11.65 -26.04 10.95
C ILE A 518 -11.07 -27.26 10.27
N TYR A 519 -11.75 -27.74 9.23
CA TYR A 519 -11.19 -28.74 8.33
C TYR A 519 -10.38 -28.03 7.26
N VAL A 520 -9.10 -28.42 7.17
CA VAL A 520 -8.13 -27.82 6.25
C VAL A 520 -7.46 -28.86 5.36
N GLU A 521 -7.06 -28.43 4.17
CA GLU A 521 -6.18 -29.16 3.27
C GLU A 521 -4.80 -28.51 3.26
N TRP A 522 -3.76 -29.29 3.55
CA TRP A 522 -2.39 -28.79 3.68
C TRP A 522 -1.70 -28.58 2.35
N PHE A 523 -0.86 -27.55 2.29
CA PHE A 523 0.21 -27.42 1.29
C PHE A 523 1.53 -27.92 1.87
N THR A 524 2.55 -28.08 1.04
CA THR A 524 3.92 -28.38 1.49
C THR A 524 4.46 -27.28 2.38
N ALA A 525 5.39 -27.63 3.26
CA ALA A 525 6.06 -26.68 4.15
C ALA A 525 6.90 -25.65 3.36
N LEU A 526 7.14 -24.49 3.97
CA LEU A 526 7.86 -23.36 3.41
C LEU A 526 9.38 -23.59 3.45
N HIS A 527 9.88 -24.49 2.59
CA HIS A 527 11.32 -24.84 2.55
C HIS A 527 11.99 -24.50 1.22
N HIS A 528 11.22 -24.26 0.17
CA HIS A 528 11.73 -24.06 -1.18
C HIS A 528 11.39 -22.67 -1.67
N HIS A 529 12.38 -22.00 -2.24
CA HIS A 529 12.21 -20.72 -2.93
C HIS A 529 12.40 -20.90 -4.43
N ASP A 530 11.69 -20.10 -5.19
CA ASP A 530 11.99 -19.88 -6.59
C ASP A 530 13.25 -19.04 -6.73
N PRO A 531 14.32 -19.52 -7.39
CA PRO A 531 15.56 -18.77 -7.49
C PRO A 531 15.42 -17.47 -8.30
N ALA A 532 14.42 -17.37 -9.19
CA ALA A 532 14.24 -16.22 -10.05
C ALA A 532 13.41 -15.10 -9.40
N SER A 533 12.32 -15.44 -8.70
CA SER A 533 11.45 -14.47 -8.01
C SER A 533 11.71 -14.33 -6.50
N GLY A 534 12.43 -15.26 -5.87
CA GLY A 534 12.62 -15.32 -4.41
C GLY A 534 11.40 -15.81 -3.63
N LEU A 535 10.24 -15.97 -4.26
CA LEU A 535 8.99 -16.38 -3.61
C LEU A 535 9.04 -17.84 -3.13
N TYR A 536 8.42 -18.12 -1.98
CA TYR A 536 8.26 -19.51 -1.53
C TYR A 536 7.36 -20.30 -2.49
N ILE A 537 7.76 -21.53 -2.79
CA ILE A 537 7.02 -22.45 -3.63
C ILE A 537 6.31 -23.47 -2.75
N VAL A 538 5.00 -23.62 -2.96
CA VAL A 538 4.19 -24.65 -2.29
C VAL A 538 3.37 -25.46 -3.28
N THR A 539 3.15 -26.73 -2.97
CA THR A 539 2.27 -27.65 -3.71
C THR A 539 1.27 -28.28 -2.75
N ARG A 540 0.20 -28.88 -3.26
CA ARG A 540 -0.76 -29.62 -2.41
C ARG A 540 -0.05 -30.80 -1.74
N SER A 541 -0.11 -30.86 -0.40
CA SER A 541 0.46 -31.98 0.34
C SER A 541 -0.42 -33.21 0.19
N THR A 542 0.18 -34.36 -0.09
CA THR A 542 -0.52 -35.64 -0.19
C THR A 542 0.09 -36.67 0.74
N ARG A 543 -0.75 -37.55 1.32
CA ARG A 543 -0.34 -38.71 2.12
C ARG A 543 -1.03 -39.94 1.54
N HIS A 544 -0.26 -40.97 1.16
CA HIS A 544 -0.79 -42.18 0.52
C HIS A 544 -1.72 -41.90 -0.67
N HIS A 545 -1.34 -40.96 -1.55
CA HIS A 545 -2.13 -40.50 -2.70
C HIS A 545 -3.48 -39.82 -2.38
N HIS A 546 -3.76 -39.53 -1.10
CA HIS A 546 -4.92 -38.75 -0.68
C HIS A 546 -4.48 -37.35 -0.25
N PRO A 547 -5.37 -36.33 -0.32
CA PRO A 547 -5.08 -35.01 0.21
C PRO A 547 -4.67 -35.08 1.69
N ASN A 548 -3.57 -34.43 2.05
CA ASN A 548 -3.18 -34.31 3.46
C ASN A 548 -4.13 -33.32 4.14
N VAL A 549 -4.99 -33.83 5.01
CA VAL A 549 -6.07 -33.07 5.65
C VAL A 549 -5.95 -33.16 7.16
N ALA A 550 -6.42 -32.12 7.85
CA ALA A 550 -6.50 -32.13 9.31
C ALA A 550 -7.69 -31.32 9.80
N ILE A 551 -8.05 -31.56 11.07
CA ILE A 551 -8.95 -30.70 11.82
C ILE A 551 -8.11 -29.94 12.83
N ILE A 552 -8.14 -28.61 12.71
CA ILE A 552 -7.43 -27.69 13.57
C ILE A 552 -8.41 -26.81 14.33
N SER A 553 -7.91 -26.22 15.41
CA SER A 553 -8.63 -25.22 16.20
C SER A 553 -8.45 -23.83 15.58
N ALA A 554 -9.48 -22.98 15.62
CA ALA A 554 -9.46 -21.67 14.98
C ALA A 554 -8.36 -20.71 15.48
N ASP A 555 -7.93 -20.86 16.73
CA ASP A 555 -6.84 -20.09 17.36
C ASP A 555 -5.45 -20.38 16.77
N ARG A 556 -5.28 -21.48 15.99
CA ARG A 556 -4.03 -21.77 15.29
C ARG A 556 -3.83 -20.96 14.01
N ILE A 557 -4.87 -20.31 13.49
CA ILE A 557 -4.76 -19.48 12.30
C ILE A 557 -4.14 -18.12 12.66
N VAL A 558 -3.06 -17.76 11.97
CA VAL A 558 -2.31 -16.53 12.25
C VAL A 558 -2.68 -15.40 11.32
N HIS A 559 -2.81 -15.71 10.02
CA HIS A 559 -2.96 -14.72 8.96
C HIS A 559 -3.54 -15.36 7.69
N VAL A 560 -4.21 -14.58 6.85
CA VAL A 560 -4.62 -15.03 5.51
C VAL A 560 -3.39 -15.12 4.60
N CYS A 561 -3.31 -16.14 3.76
CA CYS A 561 -2.20 -16.35 2.84
C CYS A 561 -2.70 -16.20 1.41
N HIS A 562 -2.11 -15.32 0.61
CA HIS A 562 -2.39 -15.26 -0.82
C HIS A 562 -1.47 -16.21 -1.59
N LEU A 563 -2.05 -17.10 -2.39
CA LEU A 563 -1.31 -18.02 -3.26
C LEU A 563 -1.51 -17.62 -4.72
N GLN A 564 -0.44 -17.50 -5.49
CA GLN A 564 -0.49 -17.27 -6.93
C GLN A 564 -0.09 -18.55 -7.66
N ALA A 565 -0.90 -19.01 -8.61
CA ALA A 565 -0.55 -20.21 -9.37
C ALA A 565 0.69 -19.96 -10.23
N GLN A 566 1.62 -20.91 -10.20
CA GLN A 566 2.80 -20.86 -11.04
C GLN A 566 2.39 -21.07 -12.50
N CYS A 567 2.60 -20.05 -13.32
CA CYS A 567 2.32 -20.09 -14.75
C CYS A 567 3.57 -20.53 -15.52
N MET A 568 3.38 -21.17 -16.68
CA MET A 568 4.44 -21.30 -17.68
C MET A 568 4.44 -20.06 -18.59
N LYS A 569 5.10 -20.14 -19.75
CA LYS A 569 5.15 -19.02 -20.70
C LYS A 569 3.77 -18.53 -21.18
N GLU A 570 2.82 -19.46 -21.29
CA GLU A 570 1.41 -19.16 -21.56
C GLU A 570 0.56 -19.72 -20.42
N ILE A 571 -0.40 -18.93 -19.97
CA ILE A 571 -1.34 -19.36 -18.95
C ILE A 571 -2.35 -20.34 -19.54
N ASN A 572 -2.72 -21.33 -18.73
CA ASN A 572 -3.78 -22.23 -19.11
C ASN A 572 -5.10 -21.43 -19.22
N ALA A 573 -5.65 -21.34 -20.43
CA ALA A 573 -6.87 -20.59 -20.72
C ALA A 573 -8.09 -21.07 -19.91
N ASP A 574 -8.06 -22.30 -19.38
CA ASP A 574 -9.12 -22.82 -18.54
C ASP A 574 -9.00 -22.38 -17.07
N TRP A 575 -7.93 -21.69 -16.68
CA TRP A 575 -7.77 -21.14 -15.34
C TRP A 575 -8.67 -19.92 -15.16
N SER A 576 -9.40 -19.93 -14.06
CA SER A 576 -10.20 -18.82 -13.59
C SER A 576 -10.02 -18.67 -12.10
N VAL A 577 -10.39 -17.50 -11.57
CA VAL A 577 -10.44 -17.20 -10.15
C VAL A 577 -11.06 -18.32 -9.31
N ASP A 578 -12.08 -19.00 -9.84
CA ASP A 578 -12.88 -19.98 -9.11
C ASP A 578 -12.28 -21.39 -9.12
N ASN A 579 -11.33 -21.68 -10.01
CA ASN A 579 -10.81 -23.03 -10.21
C ASN A 579 -9.28 -23.15 -10.11
N VAL A 580 -8.55 -22.04 -10.18
CA VAL A 580 -7.09 -22.02 -10.26
C VAL A 580 -6.43 -22.69 -9.05
N LEU A 581 -6.97 -22.50 -7.84
CA LEU A 581 -6.49 -23.16 -6.62
C LEU A 581 -6.69 -24.69 -6.62
N ASP A 582 -7.63 -25.20 -7.41
CA ASP A 582 -7.89 -26.64 -7.52
C ASP A 582 -7.18 -27.27 -8.74
N ARG A 583 -6.84 -26.47 -9.76
CA ARG A 583 -6.28 -26.94 -11.04
C ARG A 583 -4.76 -26.79 -11.14
N ALA A 584 -4.19 -25.74 -10.55
CA ALA A 584 -2.75 -25.55 -10.57
C ALA A 584 -2.05 -26.55 -9.63
N ALA A 585 -0.89 -27.06 -10.06
CA ALA A 585 -0.11 -28.01 -9.27
C ALA A 585 0.77 -27.30 -8.23
N THR A 586 1.30 -26.14 -8.60
CA THR A 586 2.32 -25.38 -7.86
C THR A 586 1.89 -23.94 -7.70
N PHE A 587 2.20 -23.36 -6.55
CA PHE A 587 1.83 -22.00 -6.17
C PHE A 587 3.02 -21.26 -5.56
N TYR A 588 3.08 -19.96 -5.81
CA TYR A 588 3.91 -19.03 -5.07
C TYR A 588 3.14 -18.46 -3.88
N VAL A 589 3.80 -18.39 -2.73
CA VAL A 589 3.30 -17.62 -1.59
C VAL A 589 3.62 -16.15 -1.85
N ASN A 590 2.59 -15.32 -1.95
CA ASN A 590 2.75 -13.93 -2.34
C ASN A 590 3.18 -13.07 -1.14
N SER A 591 4.46 -12.70 -1.09
CA SER A 591 5.02 -11.77 -0.09
C SER A 591 4.59 -10.33 -0.33
N TYR A 592 4.28 -9.94 -1.57
CA TYR A 592 3.89 -8.57 -1.92
C TYR A 592 2.43 -8.24 -1.55
N ILE A 593 1.68 -9.15 -0.92
CA ILE A 593 0.26 -8.90 -0.64
C ILE A 593 0.03 -7.72 0.31
N ASP A 594 0.96 -7.47 1.22
CA ASP A 594 1.01 -6.29 2.09
C ASP A 594 2.44 -6.11 2.64
N LEU A 595 2.71 -4.99 3.31
CA LEU A 595 4.05 -4.69 3.83
C LEU A 595 4.48 -5.65 4.94
N ASP A 596 3.54 -6.14 5.76
CA ASP A 596 3.85 -7.07 6.85
C ASP A 596 4.30 -8.42 6.31
N MET A 597 3.63 -8.94 5.28
CA MET A 597 4.02 -10.16 4.58
C MET A 597 5.31 -9.99 3.78
N PHE A 598 5.56 -8.81 3.21
CA PHE A 598 6.79 -8.53 2.49
C PHE A 598 8.00 -8.69 3.41
N VAL A 599 7.99 -8.05 4.58
CA VAL A 599 9.09 -8.14 5.55
C VAL A 599 9.14 -9.48 6.30
N ALA A 600 8.00 -10.16 6.48
CA ALA A 600 7.96 -11.43 7.21
C ALA A 600 8.47 -12.63 6.38
N LEU A 601 8.36 -12.56 5.05
CA LEU A 601 8.70 -13.66 4.13
C LEU A 601 10.01 -13.43 3.37
N GLU A 602 10.61 -12.25 3.49
CA GLU A 602 11.95 -11.92 3.01
C GLU A 602 13.03 -12.34 4.02
#